data_AF-A0A2E0X967-F1
#
_entry.id   AF-A0A2E0X967-F1
#
_cell.length_a   1.000
_cell.length_b   1.000
_cell.length_c   1.000
_cell.angle_alpha   90.00
_cell.angle_beta   90.00
_cell.angle_gamma   90.00
#
_symmetry.space_group_name_H-M   'P 1'
#
loop_
_entity.id
_entity.type
_entity.pdbx_description
1 polymer ?
#
loop_
_entity_poly.entity_id
_entity_poly.type
_entity_poly.pdbx_seq_one_letter_code
_entity_poly.pdbx_strand_id
1 'polypeptide(L)'
;MKTDPRYGYYPWWPENGDAWLHPEDVSLARTLIPSPRVFTRDGESGPFVILHYGEVRLRVKRTLWQEVPGEGFEIGDWVEVLSRMRTNDPRTAVICERHWDERERGLRYQVAANDAAIPRWYAAIDLQHVEPPQIRETLRIEPQADDGADAWGIELDEADRDPF
;
A
#
# COMPACT_ATOMS: atom_id res chain seq x y z
N MET A 1 5.26 -10.01 -31.76
CA MET A 1 5.98 -8.77 -31.40
C MET A 1 6.68 -8.99 -30.08
N LYS A 2 7.91 -8.49 -29.89
CA LYS A 2 8.56 -8.51 -28.57
C LYS A 2 8.11 -7.25 -27.84
N THR A 3 7.24 -7.40 -26.85
CA THR A 3 6.88 -6.33 -25.92
C THR A 3 8.13 -5.89 -25.15
N ASP A 4 8.23 -4.60 -24.85
CA ASP A 4 9.26 -4.12 -23.92
C ASP A 4 9.08 -4.78 -22.55
N PRO A 5 10.18 -5.13 -21.85
CA PRO A 5 10.08 -5.67 -20.51
C PRO A 5 9.48 -4.64 -19.55
N ARG A 6 8.49 -5.10 -18.77
CA ARG A 6 7.76 -4.27 -17.79
C ARG A 6 8.54 -4.07 -16.50
N TYR A 7 9.36 -5.02 -16.09
CA TYR A 7 10.07 -4.97 -14.80
C TYR A 7 11.57 -5.11 -14.98
N GLY A 8 12.32 -4.40 -14.14
CA GLY A 8 13.77 -4.45 -14.15
C GLY A 8 14.41 -3.51 -13.15
N TYR A 9 15.73 -3.63 -13.02
CA TYR A 9 16.51 -2.88 -12.04
C TYR A 9 17.87 -2.42 -12.61
N TYR A 10 18.53 -1.52 -11.88
CA TYR A 10 19.83 -0.96 -12.22
C TYR A 10 20.90 -1.40 -11.20
N PRO A 11 21.57 -2.54 -11.42
CA PRO A 11 22.68 -3.02 -10.58
C PRO A 11 23.90 -2.08 -10.58
N TRP A 12 24.08 -1.26 -11.62
CA TRP A 12 25.15 -0.28 -11.74
C TRP A 12 24.60 1.03 -12.33
N TRP A 13 25.31 2.14 -12.09
CA TRP A 13 25.04 3.39 -12.78
C TRP A 13 25.54 3.29 -14.23
N PRO A 14 24.76 3.68 -15.25
CA PRO A 14 25.20 3.63 -16.65
C PRO A 14 26.46 4.45 -16.92
N GLU A 15 27.34 3.94 -17.79
CA GLU A 15 28.66 4.53 -18.08
C GLU A 15 28.60 5.98 -18.60
N ASN A 16 27.50 6.36 -19.26
CA ASN A 16 27.27 7.68 -19.85
C ASN A 16 26.95 8.79 -18.82
N GLY A 17 27.32 8.60 -17.54
CA GLY A 17 27.04 9.53 -16.46
C GLY A 17 25.54 9.76 -16.28
N ASP A 18 25.10 11.01 -16.30
CA ASP A 18 23.71 11.38 -16.04
C ASP A 18 22.90 11.60 -17.33
N ALA A 19 23.53 11.52 -18.50
CA ALA A 19 22.93 11.91 -19.79
C ALA A 19 21.76 11.02 -20.24
N TRP A 20 21.49 9.93 -19.52
CA TRP A 20 20.35 9.04 -19.71
C TRP A 20 19.13 9.39 -18.86
N LEU A 21 19.27 10.22 -17.82
CA LEU A 21 18.16 10.69 -16.98
C LEU A 21 17.61 12.03 -17.50
N HIS A 22 16.37 12.34 -17.15
CA HIS A 22 15.88 13.71 -17.22
C HIS A 22 16.59 14.56 -16.16
N PRO A 23 17.04 15.80 -16.47
CA PRO A 23 17.87 16.60 -15.55
C PRO A 23 17.27 16.81 -14.15
N GLU A 24 15.96 17.00 -14.07
CA GLU A 24 15.22 17.15 -12.80
C GLU A 24 15.23 15.88 -11.92
N ASP A 25 15.37 14.70 -12.54
CA ASP A 25 15.22 13.40 -11.87
C ASP A 25 16.56 12.84 -11.40
N VAL A 26 17.69 13.45 -11.80
CA VAL A 26 19.05 12.99 -11.49
C VAL A 26 19.29 12.84 -9.99
N SER A 27 18.97 13.87 -9.20
CA SER A 27 19.20 13.84 -7.75
C SER A 27 18.38 12.78 -7.04
N LEU A 28 17.17 12.48 -7.53
CA LEU A 28 16.31 11.43 -6.99
C LEU A 28 16.79 10.03 -7.43
N ALA A 29 17.19 9.87 -8.70
CA ALA A 29 17.75 8.62 -9.17
C ALA A 29 19.02 8.22 -8.40
N ARG A 30 19.85 9.18 -7.99
CA ARG A 30 21.06 8.95 -7.17
C ARG A 30 20.79 8.39 -5.77
N THR A 31 19.57 8.50 -5.22
CA THR A 31 19.22 7.85 -3.93
C THR A 31 18.67 6.43 -4.12
N LEU A 32 18.33 6.05 -5.35
CA LEU A 32 17.65 4.80 -5.69
C LEU A 32 18.51 3.86 -6.56
N ILE A 33 19.55 4.36 -7.21
CA ILE A 33 20.38 3.63 -8.18
C ILE A 33 21.87 3.91 -7.88
N PRO A 34 22.74 2.89 -7.86
CA PRO A 34 22.46 1.46 -8.06
C PRO A 34 21.79 0.82 -6.85
N SER A 35 20.83 -0.09 -7.09
CA SER A 35 20.18 -0.89 -6.05
C SER A 35 19.43 -2.09 -6.65
N PRO A 36 19.06 -3.11 -5.86
CA PRO A 36 18.19 -4.21 -6.32
C PRO A 36 16.71 -3.80 -6.50
N ARG A 37 16.34 -2.52 -6.36
CA ARG A 37 14.94 -2.06 -6.50
C ARG A 37 14.41 -2.29 -7.90
N VAL A 38 13.28 -3.00 -7.98
CA VAL A 38 12.66 -3.38 -9.25
C VAL A 38 11.60 -2.34 -9.61
N PHE A 39 11.94 -1.51 -10.58
CA PHE A 39 11.07 -0.50 -11.14
C PHE A 39 10.07 -1.12 -12.13
N THR A 40 8.86 -0.59 -12.15
CA THR A 40 7.87 -0.87 -13.20
C THR A 40 8.04 0.16 -14.31
N ARG A 41 8.17 -0.28 -15.56
CA ARG A 41 8.13 0.57 -16.74
C ARG A 41 6.68 0.77 -17.16
N ASP A 42 6.23 2.02 -17.23
CA ASP A 42 4.87 2.34 -17.67
C ASP A 42 4.79 3.66 -18.44
N GLY A 43 4.60 3.56 -19.76
CA GLY A 43 4.46 4.72 -20.65
C GLY A 43 5.75 5.46 -21.01
N GLU A 44 5.56 6.52 -21.80
CA GLU A 44 6.62 7.37 -22.36
C GLU A 44 6.21 8.86 -22.29
N SER A 45 7.20 9.75 -22.30
CA SER A 45 7.06 11.20 -22.21
C SER A 45 8.12 11.87 -23.10
N GLY A 46 7.80 12.05 -24.38
CA GLY A 46 8.76 12.53 -25.38
C GLY A 46 9.88 11.49 -25.60
N PRO A 47 11.16 11.86 -25.51
CA PRO A 47 12.28 10.92 -25.69
C PRO A 47 12.57 10.04 -24.45
N PHE A 48 11.76 10.16 -23.39
CA PHE A 48 11.95 9.44 -22.13
C PHE A 48 10.88 8.36 -21.93
N VAL A 49 11.32 7.17 -21.52
CA VAL A 49 10.50 6.14 -20.88
C VAL A 49 10.28 6.53 -19.42
N ILE A 50 9.11 6.19 -18.87
CA ILE A 50 8.79 6.45 -17.47
C ILE A 50 8.99 5.17 -16.66
N LEU A 51 9.68 5.30 -15.52
CA LEU A 51 9.84 4.26 -14.52
C LEU A 51 9.13 4.66 -13.22
N HIS A 52 8.50 3.68 -12.59
CA HIS A 52 7.76 3.81 -11.34
C HIS A 52 8.37 2.91 -10.24
N TYR A 53 8.38 3.42 -9.01
CA TYR A 53 8.71 2.66 -7.80
C TYR A 53 7.82 3.14 -6.65
N GLY A 54 6.63 2.53 -6.53
CA GLY A 54 5.52 3.14 -5.80
C GLY A 54 5.20 4.52 -6.39
N GLU A 55 5.04 5.50 -5.51
CA GLU A 55 4.80 6.91 -5.88
C GLU A 55 6.00 7.60 -6.58
N VAL A 56 7.20 7.03 -6.51
CA VAL A 56 8.37 7.62 -7.20
C VAL A 56 8.26 7.40 -8.70
N ARG A 57 8.43 8.49 -9.46
CA ARG A 57 8.50 8.50 -10.92
C ARG A 57 9.85 9.03 -11.40
N LEU A 58 10.49 8.34 -12.33
CA LEU A 58 11.72 8.77 -13.01
C LEU A 58 11.53 8.74 -14.53
N ARG A 59 12.04 9.75 -15.24
CA ARG A 59 12.10 9.82 -16.71
C ARG A 59 13.50 9.45 -17.17
N VAL A 60 13.62 8.37 -17.94
CA VAL A 60 14.88 7.81 -18.42
C VAL A 60 14.86 7.65 -19.94
N LYS A 61 15.99 7.86 -20.62
CA LYS A 61 16.17 7.40 -21.99
C LYS A 61 16.20 5.86 -21.98
N ARG A 62 15.92 5.24 -23.14
CA ARG A 62 16.04 3.79 -23.31
C ARG A 62 17.51 3.37 -23.12
N THR A 63 17.82 2.80 -21.95
CA THR A 63 19.13 2.27 -21.55
C THR A 63 19.06 0.76 -21.33
N LEU A 64 20.24 0.13 -21.24
CA LEU A 64 20.34 -1.23 -20.73
C LEU A 64 20.03 -1.21 -19.22
N TRP A 65 19.09 -2.06 -18.81
CA TRP A 65 18.74 -2.39 -17.43
C TRP A 65 18.66 -3.92 -17.32
N GLN A 66 18.69 -4.48 -16.12
CA GLN A 66 18.42 -5.92 -15.97
C GLN A 66 16.92 -6.17 -15.94
N GLU A 67 16.41 -6.85 -16.98
CA GLU A 67 15.04 -7.35 -17.05
C GLU A 67 14.82 -8.46 -16.01
N VAL A 68 13.69 -8.42 -15.32
CA VAL A 68 13.27 -9.47 -14.36
C VAL A 68 11.82 -9.89 -14.63
N PRO A 69 11.45 -11.16 -14.36
CA PRO A 69 10.05 -11.57 -14.41
C PRO A 69 9.23 -10.85 -13.32
N GLY A 70 7.99 -10.50 -13.64
CA GLY A 70 7.01 -10.06 -12.63
C GLY A 70 6.29 -11.25 -12.01
N GLU A 71 6.03 -11.21 -10.71
CA GLU A 71 5.33 -12.26 -9.96
C GLU A 71 3.89 -11.88 -9.57
N GLY A 72 3.34 -10.80 -10.15
CA GLY A 72 1.94 -10.39 -9.93
C GLY A 72 1.68 -9.51 -8.69
N PHE A 73 2.74 -8.92 -8.12
CA PHE A 73 2.68 -8.00 -6.99
C PHE A 73 3.43 -6.68 -7.29
N GLU A 74 2.78 -5.56 -6.98
CA GLU A 74 3.25 -4.19 -7.09
C GLU A 74 3.41 -3.54 -5.71
N ILE A 75 4.09 -2.39 -5.66
CA ILE A 75 4.16 -1.55 -4.45
C ILE A 75 2.81 -0.81 -4.30
N GLY A 76 2.24 -0.83 -3.10
CA GLY A 76 0.90 -0.33 -2.81
C GLY A 76 -0.18 -1.42 -2.71
N ASP A 77 0.11 -2.65 -3.13
CA ASP A 77 -0.85 -3.76 -3.04
C ASP A 77 -1.10 -4.19 -1.59
N TRP A 78 -2.37 -4.41 -1.26
CA TRP A 78 -2.81 -4.97 0.01
C TRP A 78 -2.68 -6.50 0.00
N VAL A 79 -1.95 -7.03 0.97
CA VAL A 79 -1.63 -8.46 1.06
C VAL A 79 -1.83 -9.02 2.47
N GLU A 80 -2.21 -10.28 2.55
CA GLU A 80 -2.03 -11.10 3.74
C GLU A 80 -0.69 -11.86 3.66
N VAL A 81 0.10 -11.78 4.72
CA VAL A 81 1.30 -12.61 4.92
C VAL A 81 0.85 -13.99 5.41
N LEU A 82 1.11 -15.04 4.64
CA LEU A 82 0.69 -16.40 4.94
C LEU A 82 1.58 -17.06 6.01
N SER A 83 0.97 -17.85 6.91
CA SER A 83 1.73 -18.61 7.91
C SER A 83 2.54 -19.73 7.26
N ARG A 84 3.87 -19.68 7.41
CA ARG A 84 4.79 -20.72 6.95
C ARG A 84 5.22 -21.63 8.08
N MET A 85 4.34 -22.54 8.52
CA MET A 85 4.62 -23.45 9.65
C MET A 85 5.11 -22.69 10.91
N ARG A 86 4.50 -21.55 11.22
CA ARG A 86 4.92 -20.57 12.27
C ARG A 86 6.21 -19.78 12.01
N THR A 87 6.80 -19.84 10.81
CA THR A 87 7.96 -18.99 10.42
C THR A 87 7.57 -17.54 10.11
N ASN A 88 6.30 -17.33 9.73
CA ASN A 88 5.71 -16.02 9.50
C ASN A 88 4.50 -15.85 10.43
N ASP A 89 4.41 -14.67 11.05
CA ASP A 89 3.24 -14.21 11.80
C ASP A 89 2.18 -13.67 10.84
N PRO A 90 0.98 -14.29 10.73
CA PRO A 90 -0.05 -13.83 9.82
C PRO A 90 -0.55 -12.44 10.14
N ARG A 91 -0.70 -11.62 9.09
CA ARG A 91 -1.14 -10.23 9.18
C ARG A 91 -1.51 -9.69 7.80
N THR A 92 -2.47 -8.78 7.77
CA THR A 92 -2.68 -7.88 6.62
C THR A 92 -1.65 -6.75 6.64
N ALA A 93 -1.12 -6.40 5.48
CA ALA A 93 -0.09 -5.38 5.28
C ALA A 93 -0.16 -4.81 3.86
N VAL A 94 0.60 -3.75 3.57
CA VAL A 94 0.77 -3.17 2.23
C VAL A 94 2.20 -3.38 1.76
N ILE A 95 2.42 -3.77 0.50
CA ILE A 95 3.77 -3.88 -0.07
C ILE A 95 4.40 -2.49 -0.19
N CYS A 96 5.56 -2.27 0.43
CA CYS A 96 6.25 -0.98 0.44
C CYS A 96 7.57 -0.94 -0.33
N GLU A 97 8.30 -2.06 -0.45
CA GLU A 97 9.52 -2.17 -1.26
C GLU A 97 9.50 -3.50 -2.05
N ARG A 98 10.10 -3.50 -3.24
CA ARG A 98 10.23 -4.68 -4.11
C ARG A 98 11.65 -4.77 -4.67
N HIS A 99 12.40 -5.77 -4.22
CA HIS A 99 13.78 -6.02 -4.61
C HIS A 99 13.91 -7.29 -5.46
N TRP A 100 14.94 -7.34 -6.30
CA TRP A 100 15.40 -8.56 -6.95
C TRP A 100 16.48 -9.25 -6.10
N ASP A 101 16.30 -10.53 -5.79
CA ASP A 101 17.34 -11.36 -5.18
C ASP A 101 18.09 -12.12 -6.28
N GLU A 102 19.33 -11.69 -6.57
CA GLU A 102 20.17 -12.29 -7.62
C GLU A 102 20.58 -13.73 -7.30
N ARG A 103 20.67 -14.11 -6.02
CA ARG A 103 21.06 -15.46 -5.56
C ARG A 103 19.91 -16.45 -5.74
N GLU A 104 18.71 -16.04 -5.36
CA GLU A 104 17.51 -16.89 -5.42
C GLU A 104 16.70 -16.69 -6.70
N ARG A 105 17.09 -15.73 -7.55
CA ARG A 105 16.52 -15.39 -8.86
C ARG A 105 15.00 -15.20 -8.83
N GLY A 106 14.53 -14.43 -7.85
CA GLY A 106 13.12 -14.12 -7.66
C GLY A 106 12.93 -12.78 -6.95
N LEU A 107 11.70 -12.28 -6.95
CA LEU A 107 11.36 -11.03 -6.28
C LEU A 107 11.23 -11.23 -4.76
N ARG A 108 11.57 -10.17 -4.04
CA ARG A 108 11.44 -10.07 -2.59
C ARG A 108 10.68 -8.80 -2.26
N TYR A 109 9.71 -8.97 -1.37
CA TYR A 109 8.76 -7.93 -0.98
C TYR A 109 8.98 -7.58 0.48
N GLN A 110 9.10 -6.29 0.76
CA GLN A 110 8.94 -5.77 2.12
C GLN A 110 7.51 -5.22 2.24
N VAL A 111 6.90 -5.44 3.40
CA VAL A 111 5.54 -4.98 3.68
C VAL A 111 5.51 -4.06 4.90
N ALA A 112 4.59 -3.11 4.91
CA ALA A 112 4.32 -2.21 6.02
C ALA A 112 2.95 -2.49 6.63
N ALA A 113 2.85 -2.39 7.96
CA ALA A 113 1.59 -2.50 8.70
C ALA A 113 1.50 -1.36 9.70
N ASN A 114 0.35 -0.67 9.74
CA ASN A 114 0.18 0.59 10.51
C ASN A 114 1.31 1.59 10.23
N ASP A 115 1.58 1.83 8.94
CA ASP A 115 2.62 2.73 8.39
C ASP A 115 4.07 2.39 8.78
N ALA A 116 4.31 1.31 9.52
CA ALA A 116 5.63 0.83 9.90
C ALA A 116 6.11 -0.32 9.00
N ALA A 117 7.23 -0.12 8.29
CA ALA A 117 7.87 -1.15 7.49
C ALA A 117 8.38 -2.30 8.37
N ILE A 118 7.97 -3.53 8.05
CA ILE A 118 8.41 -4.73 8.74
C ILE A 118 9.78 -5.13 8.16
N PRO A 119 10.86 -5.30 8.95
CA PRO A 119 12.21 -5.57 8.41
C PRO A 119 12.42 -6.91 7.68
N ARG A 120 11.37 -7.73 7.57
CA ARG A 120 11.41 -9.06 6.94
C ARG A 120 11.05 -8.96 5.46
N TRP A 121 11.78 -9.71 4.66
CA TRP A 121 11.51 -9.89 3.23
C TRP A 121 10.75 -11.20 3.00
N TYR A 122 9.77 -11.14 2.11
CA TYR A 122 8.85 -12.22 1.76
C TYR A 122 8.99 -12.56 0.27
N ALA A 123 8.79 -13.82 -0.12
CA ALA A 123 8.62 -14.19 -1.52
C ALA A 123 7.15 -14.03 -1.94
N ALA A 124 6.83 -13.98 -3.24
CA ALA A 124 5.44 -13.95 -3.71
C ALA A 124 4.60 -15.12 -3.15
N ILE A 125 5.21 -16.29 -2.97
CA ILE A 125 4.55 -17.48 -2.41
C ILE A 125 4.22 -17.35 -0.90
N ASP A 126 4.72 -16.33 -0.21
CA ASP A 126 4.38 -16.03 1.19
C ASP A 126 3.26 -14.99 1.32
N LEU A 127 2.78 -14.45 0.20
CA LEU A 127 1.80 -13.37 0.13
C LEU A 127 0.54 -13.82 -0.61
N GLN A 128 -0.59 -13.23 -0.22
CA GLN A 128 -1.86 -13.37 -0.94
C GLN A 128 -2.51 -11.99 -1.05
N HIS A 129 -2.98 -11.61 -2.24
CA HIS A 129 -3.77 -10.40 -2.43
C HIS A 129 -5.05 -10.42 -1.61
N VAL A 130 -5.36 -9.31 -0.94
CA VAL A 130 -6.61 -9.10 -0.20
C VAL A 130 -7.18 -7.72 -0.51
N GLU A 131 -8.50 -7.56 -0.33
CA GLU A 131 -9.10 -6.24 -0.39
C GLU A 131 -8.63 -5.38 0.80
N PRO A 132 -8.48 -4.05 0.63
CA PRO A 132 -8.21 -3.15 1.74
C PRO A 132 -9.33 -3.28 2.79
N PRO A 133 -9.01 -3.23 4.09
CA PRO A 133 -10.01 -3.34 5.15
C PRO A 133 -11.02 -2.20 5.02
N GLN A 134 -12.28 -2.54 4.76
CA GLN A 134 -13.36 -1.57 4.71
C GLN A 134 -13.50 -0.91 6.09
N ILE A 135 -13.13 0.38 6.18
CA ILE A 135 -13.39 1.19 7.36
C ILE A 135 -14.91 1.26 7.50
N ARG A 136 -15.47 0.43 8.39
CA ARG A 136 -16.85 0.64 8.86
C ARG A 136 -16.86 1.97 9.60
N GLU A 137 -17.41 2.99 8.96
CA GLU A 137 -17.79 4.22 9.64
C GLU A 137 -18.60 3.82 10.87
N THR A 138 -18.09 4.15 12.05
CA THR A 138 -18.78 3.86 13.30
C THR A 138 -20.01 4.76 13.35
N LEU A 139 -21.15 4.22 12.90
CA LEU A 139 -22.46 4.84 13.03
C LEU A 139 -22.63 5.27 14.50
N ARG A 140 -22.44 6.57 14.74
CA ARG A 140 -22.65 7.19 16.03
C ARG A 140 -24.16 7.17 16.25
N ILE A 141 -24.63 6.13 16.95
CA ILE A 141 -25.99 6.09 17.47
C ILE A 141 -26.07 7.23 18.48
N GLU A 142 -26.63 8.37 18.06
CA GLU A 142 -27.02 9.41 18.99
C GLU A 142 -28.10 8.82 19.91
N PRO A 143 -27.99 8.97 21.24
CA PRO A 143 -29.02 8.52 22.14
C PRO A 143 -30.29 9.31 21.82
N GLN A 144 -31.33 8.61 21.37
CA GLN A 144 -32.64 9.20 21.13
C GLN A 144 -33.11 9.86 22.45
N ALA A 145 -33.49 11.13 22.36
CA ALA A 145 -34.03 11.85 23.51
C ALA A 145 -35.28 11.13 24.01
N ASP A 146 -35.37 10.98 25.34
CA ASP A 146 -36.49 10.33 26.01
C ASP A 146 -37.64 11.35 26.09
N ASP A 147 -38.36 11.51 24.98
CA ASP A 147 -39.54 12.39 24.85
C ASP A 147 -40.75 11.76 25.59
N GLY A 148 -40.56 11.53 26.89
CA GLY A 148 -41.48 10.85 27.81
C GLY A 148 -42.12 11.79 28.83
N ALA A 149 -42.37 13.04 28.46
CA ALA A 149 -43.04 14.03 29.30
C ALA A 149 -44.35 14.49 28.65
N ASP A 150 -45.49 13.88 29.01
CA ASP A 150 -46.76 14.60 29.18
C ASP A 150 -47.88 13.78 29.85
N ALA A 151 -48.81 14.53 30.48
CA ALA A 151 -50.19 14.17 30.82
C ALA A 151 -50.48 13.07 31.89
N TRP A 152 -50.42 13.48 33.18
CA TRP A 152 -51.37 13.02 34.21
C TRP A 152 -51.85 14.20 35.09
N GLY A 153 -52.79 14.99 34.55
CA GLY A 153 -53.93 15.46 35.33
C GLY A 153 -55.13 14.57 34.96
N ILE A 154 -56.17 14.35 35.76
CA ILE A 154 -56.66 14.97 37.02
C ILE A 154 -57.51 13.90 37.76
N GLU A 155 -57.92 14.04 39.02
CA GLU A 155 -58.03 15.23 39.89
C GLU A 155 -57.71 14.89 41.37
N LEU A 156 -58.02 15.80 42.31
CA LEU A 156 -58.15 15.53 43.74
C LEU A 156 -59.56 15.94 44.19
N ASP A 157 -60.36 14.96 44.61
CA ASP A 157 -61.69 15.19 45.18
C ASP A 157 -61.56 15.36 46.70
N GLU A 158 -61.74 16.59 47.20
CA GLU A 158 -61.61 16.95 48.62
C GLU A 158 -62.97 17.40 49.18
N ALA A 159 -63.86 16.43 49.40
CA ALA A 159 -65.13 16.66 50.10
C ALA A 159 -65.70 15.39 50.75
N ASP A 160 -65.13 14.98 51.88
CA ASP A 160 -66.04 14.56 52.97
C ASP A 160 -65.54 15.05 54.33
N ARG A 161 -66.45 15.69 55.06
CA ARG A 161 -66.20 16.43 56.29
C ARG A 161 -67.30 16.06 57.25
N ASP A 162 -67.07 15.01 58.03
CA ASP A 162 -67.99 14.52 59.06
C ASP A 162 -68.47 15.68 59.96
N PRO A 163 -69.79 15.79 60.17
CA PRO A 163 -70.35 16.44 61.35
C PRO A 163 -71.00 15.42 62.30
N PHE A 164 -70.82 15.68 63.60
CA PHE A 164 -71.48 15.14 64.81
C PHE A 164 -70.67 14.18 65.70
#